data_AF-A0A949MV58-F1
#
_entry.id   AF-A0A949MV58-F1
#
_cell.length_a   1.000
_cell.length_b   1.000
_cell.length_c   1.000
_cell.angle_alpha   90.00
_cell.angle_beta   90.00
_cell.angle_gamma   90.00
#
_symmetry.space_group_name_H-M   'P 1'
#
loop_
_entity.id
_entity.type
_entity.pdbx_description
1 polymer ?
#
loop_
_entity_poly.entity_id
_entity_poly.type
_entity_poly.pdbx_seq_one_letter_code
_entity_poly.pdbx_strand_id
1 'polypeptide(L)'
;MTRNLAKPPLTDTQAKEVKHFLKTGDTDSLARNWPGGPMLGGQMAKAAMIDALIDEIEKRTVGLREASIPLEDANFFIREKVSPMIEGFFPATERAIVLARIEKSVLFLTTKTVEPILRKTQANISWDLCNIFLLSVGAKALSKTG
;
A
#
# COMPACT_ATOMS: atom_id res chain seq x y z
N MET A 1 -3.71 22.72 -21.47
CA MET A 1 -2.24 22.76 -21.34
C MET A 1 -1.88 22.81 -19.86
N THR A 2 -1.88 21.66 -19.19
CA THR A 2 -1.50 21.53 -17.77
C THR A 2 0.01 21.36 -17.69
N ARG A 3 0.68 22.40 -17.19
CA ARG A 3 2.12 22.45 -16.98
C ARG A 3 2.50 21.33 -16.01
N ASN A 4 3.12 20.26 -16.52
CA ASN A 4 3.71 19.20 -15.73
C ASN A 4 4.93 19.83 -15.03
N LEU A 5 4.72 20.43 -13.85
CA LEU A 5 5.79 20.91 -12.98
C LEU A 5 6.52 19.65 -12.53
N ALA A 6 7.59 19.30 -13.25
CA ALA A 6 8.50 18.24 -12.86
C ALA A 6 8.88 18.50 -11.39
N LYS A 7 8.56 17.52 -10.53
CA LYS A 7 8.94 17.54 -9.12
C LYS A 7 10.45 17.80 -9.04
N PRO A 8 10.91 18.76 -8.21
CA PRO A 8 12.34 19.03 -8.10
C PRO A 8 13.08 17.72 -7.74
N PRO A 9 14.24 17.46 -8.37
CA PRO A 9 14.98 16.24 -8.11
C PRO A 9 15.38 16.17 -6.63
N LEU A 10 15.29 14.96 -6.06
CA LEU A 10 15.73 14.72 -4.70
C LEU A 10 17.23 15.01 -4.58
N THR A 11 17.64 15.53 -3.42
CA THR A 11 19.07 15.60 -3.09
C THR A 11 19.64 14.20 -2.88
N ASP A 12 20.96 14.05 -2.93
CA ASP A 12 21.61 12.74 -2.71
C ASP A 12 21.23 12.09 -1.38
N THR A 13 21.07 12.91 -0.32
CA THR A 13 20.68 12.41 1.00
C THR A 13 19.22 11.94 1.02
N GLN A 14 18.32 12.69 0.39
CA GLN A 14 16.91 12.29 0.26
C GLN A 14 16.76 11.03 -0.60
N ALA A 15 17.51 10.92 -1.69
CA ALA A 15 17.52 9.73 -2.54
C ALA A 15 18.04 8.49 -1.79
N LYS A 16 19.09 8.65 -0.96
CA LYS A 16 19.58 7.58 -0.08
C LYS A 16 18.52 7.13 0.92
N GLU A 17 17.80 8.07 1.51
CA GLU A 17 16.71 7.79 2.44
C GLU A 17 15.56 7.03 1.76
N VAL A 18 15.11 7.46 0.58
CA VAL A 18 14.09 6.74 -0.20
C VAL A 18 14.56 5.33 -0.56
N LYS A 19 15.83 5.17 -0.97
CA LYS A 19 16.39 3.84 -1.27
C LYS A 19 16.45 2.93 -0.04
N HIS A 20 16.77 3.50 1.13
CA HIS A 20 16.73 2.77 2.38
C HIS A 20 15.30 2.32 2.72
N PHE A 21 14.34 3.25 2.64
CA PHE A 21 12.92 2.98 2.84
C PHE A 21 12.41 1.87 1.92
N LEU A 22 12.73 1.90 0.61
CA LEU A 22 12.32 0.82 -0.30
C LEU A 22 12.85 -0.56 0.13
N LYS A 23 14.00 -0.61 0.80
CA LYS A 23 14.62 -1.86 1.25
C LYS A 23 14.07 -2.35 2.60
N THR A 24 13.74 -1.45 3.53
CA THR A 24 13.44 -1.82 4.92
C THR A 24 12.02 -1.48 5.36
N GLY A 25 11.35 -0.55 4.69
CA GLY A 25 10.10 0.07 5.14
C GLY A 25 10.31 1.15 6.21
N ASP A 26 11.54 1.38 6.66
CA ASP A 26 11.85 2.33 7.73
C ASP A 26 11.89 3.79 7.24
N THR A 27 11.42 4.70 8.08
CA THR A 27 11.39 6.13 7.82
C THR A 27 12.05 6.92 8.95
N ASP A 28 12.71 8.04 8.65
CA ASP A 28 13.21 8.97 9.69
C ASP A 28 12.06 9.82 10.23
N SER A 29 11.58 9.52 11.45
CA SER A 29 10.46 10.23 12.09
C SER A 29 10.70 11.73 12.28
N LEU A 30 11.96 12.17 12.29
CA LEU A 30 12.33 13.58 12.43
C LEU A 30 12.48 14.30 11.08
N ALA A 31 12.39 13.57 9.96
CA ALA A 31 12.54 14.08 8.61
C ALA A 31 13.79 14.98 8.43
N ARG A 32 14.93 14.60 9.02
CA ARG A 32 16.12 15.47 9.13
C ARG A 32 16.71 15.89 7.79
N ASN A 33 16.50 15.08 6.76
CA ASN A 33 17.01 15.36 5.41
C ASN A 33 16.02 16.15 4.54
N TRP A 34 14.88 16.54 5.11
CA TRP A 34 13.79 17.21 4.40
C TRP A 34 13.63 18.66 4.88
N PRO A 35 13.44 19.61 3.94
CA PRO A 35 13.24 21.00 4.30
C PRO A 35 11.89 21.19 5.01
N GLY A 36 11.83 22.16 5.94
CA GLY A 36 10.57 22.52 6.61
C GLY A 36 10.28 21.78 7.93
N GLY A 37 11.28 21.09 8.50
CA GLY A 37 11.18 20.43 9.80
C GLY A 37 10.24 19.21 9.79
N PRO A 38 9.91 18.63 10.96
CA PRO A 38 9.23 17.34 11.04
C PRO A 38 7.86 17.29 10.35
N MET A 39 7.09 18.39 10.39
CA MET A 39 5.72 18.40 9.85
C MET A 39 5.68 18.55 8.32
N LEU A 40 6.32 19.59 7.77
CA LEU A 40 6.34 19.80 6.32
C LEU A 40 7.32 18.85 5.64
N GLY A 41 8.52 18.70 6.21
CA GLY A 41 9.53 17.76 5.73
C GLY A 41 9.02 16.32 5.76
N GLY A 42 8.30 15.92 6.82
CA GLY A 42 7.68 14.59 6.90
C GLY A 42 6.63 14.34 5.81
N GLN A 43 5.83 15.35 5.44
CA GLN A 43 4.89 15.23 4.32
C GLN A 43 5.59 15.09 2.97
N MET A 44 6.67 15.85 2.75
CA MET A 44 7.49 15.75 1.55
C MET A 44 8.18 14.39 1.46
N ALA A 45 8.72 13.90 2.58
CA ALA A 45 9.33 12.58 2.71
C ALA A 45 8.35 11.48 2.35
N LYS A 46 7.17 11.50 3.00
CA LYS A 46 6.08 10.58 2.71
C LYS A 46 5.73 10.60 1.22
N ALA A 47 5.51 11.78 0.63
CA ALA A 47 5.14 11.88 -0.78
C ALA A 47 6.20 11.24 -1.69
N ALA A 48 7.49 11.51 -1.45
CA ALA A 48 8.58 10.90 -2.23
C ALA A 48 8.69 9.38 -2.04
N MET A 49 8.47 8.89 -0.82
CA MET A 49 8.43 7.45 -0.52
C MET A 49 7.27 6.76 -1.26
N ILE A 50 6.07 7.35 -1.22
CA ILE A 50 4.90 6.81 -1.93
C ILE A 50 5.11 6.83 -3.45
N ASP A 51 5.64 7.91 -4.00
CA ASP A 51 5.94 7.97 -5.45
C ASP A 51 6.95 6.87 -5.83
N ALA A 52 7.98 6.65 -5.03
CA ALA A 52 8.94 5.57 -5.27
C ALA A 52 8.33 4.16 -5.18
N LEU A 53 7.35 3.94 -4.29
CA LEU A 53 6.61 2.67 -4.25
C LEU A 53 5.78 2.45 -5.51
N ILE A 54 5.11 3.50 -6.00
CA ILE A 54 4.30 3.45 -7.22
C ILE A 54 5.20 3.12 -8.42
N ASP A 55 6.35 3.80 -8.55
CA ASP A 55 7.33 3.51 -9.59
C ASP A 55 7.79 2.04 -9.56
N GLU A 56 8.03 1.46 -8.38
CA GLU A 56 8.41 0.05 -8.25
C GLU A 56 7.26 -0.91 -8.59
N ILE A 57 6.02 -0.56 -8.23
CA ILE A 57 4.83 -1.32 -8.63
C ILE A 57 4.72 -1.34 -10.15
N GLU A 58 4.76 -0.17 -10.79
CA GLU A 58 4.65 -0.06 -12.24
C GLU A 58 5.73 -0.88 -12.94
N LYS A 59 7.00 -0.73 -12.51
CA LYS A 59 8.14 -1.47 -13.09
C LYS A 59 8.01 -2.99 -12.95
N ARG A 60 7.54 -3.47 -11.79
CA ARG A 60 7.54 -4.91 -11.47
C ARG A 60 6.29 -5.64 -11.92
N THR A 61 5.22 -4.90 -12.24
CA THR A 61 3.96 -5.47 -12.68
C THR A 61 3.76 -5.45 -14.20
N VAL A 62 4.73 -4.90 -14.94
CA VAL A 62 4.72 -4.94 -16.42
C VAL A 62 4.53 -6.37 -16.91
N GLY A 63 3.46 -6.60 -17.67
CA GLY A 63 3.14 -7.89 -18.28
C GLY A 63 2.51 -8.91 -17.33
N LEU A 64 2.31 -8.58 -16.05
CA LEU A 64 1.58 -9.42 -15.11
C LEU A 64 0.08 -9.13 -15.16
N ARG A 65 -0.73 -10.15 -14.87
CA ARG A 65 -2.18 -10.03 -14.84
C ARG A 65 -2.68 -10.18 -13.42
N GLU A 66 -3.42 -9.19 -12.96
CA GLU A 66 -4.14 -9.25 -11.70
C GLU A 66 -5.29 -10.26 -11.78
N ALA A 67 -5.58 -10.95 -10.67
CA ALA A 67 -6.78 -11.76 -10.56
C ALA A 67 -8.03 -10.88 -10.72
N SER A 68 -9.01 -11.37 -11.47
CA SER A 68 -10.29 -10.67 -11.61
C SER A 68 -11.08 -10.78 -10.31
N ILE A 69 -11.26 -9.67 -9.61
CA ILE A 69 -12.17 -9.60 -8.45
C ILE A 69 -13.56 -9.25 -8.99
N PRO A 70 -14.60 -10.06 -8.72
CA PRO A 70 -15.96 -9.75 -9.12
C PRO A 70 -16.50 -8.62 -8.21
N LEU A 71 -16.18 -7.37 -8.55
CA LEU A 71 -16.55 -6.20 -7.75
C LEU A 71 -18.08 -6.00 -7.64
N GLU A 72 -18.85 -6.50 -8.61
CA GLU A 72 -20.31 -6.49 -8.59
C GLU A 72 -20.88 -7.35 -7.45
N ASP A 73 -20.17 -8.42 -7.07
CA ASP A 73 -20.53 -9.36 -6.01
C ASP A 73 -19.50 -9.35 -4.85
N ALA A 74 -18.83 -8.23 -4.63
CA ALA A 74 -17.74 -8.11 -3.66
C ALA A 74 -18.09 -8.62 -2.26
N ASN A 75 -19.30 -8.34 -1.77
CA ASN A 75 -19.76 -8.82 -0.47
C ASN A 75 -19.93 -10.34 -0.45
N PHE A 76 -20.48 -10.93 -1.51
CA PHE A 76 -20.61 -12.38 -1.62
C PHE A 76 -19.22 -13.04 -1.63
N PHE A 77 -18.30 -12.50 -2.43
CA PHE A 77 -16.91 -12.98 -2.48
C PHE A 77 -16.22 -12.87 -1.11
N ILE A 78 -16.38 -11.75 -0.40
CA ILE A 78 -15.85 -11.57 0.95
C ILE A 78 -16.43 -12.63 1.89
N ARG A 79 -17.77 -12.80 1.92
CA ARG A 79 -18.44 -13.80 2.76
C ARG A 79 -17.92 -15.20 2.50
N GLU A 80 -17.80 -15.61 1.24
CA GLU A 80 -17.27 -16.91 0.88
C GLU A 80 -15.84 -17.12 1.43
N LYS A 81 -15.00 -16.08 1.35
CA LYS A 81 -13.61 -16.15 1.83
C LYS A 81 -13.47 -16.13 3.34
N VAL A 82 -14.24 -15.32 4.07
CA VAL A 82 -14.02 -15.07 5.50
C VAL A 82 -14.90 -15.90 6.42
N SER A 83 -16.04 -16.41 5.95
CA SER A 83 -16.98 -17.17 6.79
C SER A 83 -16.33 -18.38 7.48
N PRO A 84 -15.48 -19.20 6.81
CA PRO A 84 -14.83 -20.33 7.48
C PRO A 84 -13.97 -19.91 8.69
N MET A 85 -13.30 -18.76 8.61
CA MET A 85 -12.51 -18.23 9.72
C MET A 85 -13.43 -17.74 10.85
N ILE A 86 -14.49 -16.99 10.52
CA ILE A 86 -15.42 -16.43 11.50
C ILE A 86 -16.15 -17.54 12.25
N GLU A 87 -16.56 -18.59 11.55
CA GLU A 87 -17.25 -19.72 12.16
C GLU A 87 -16.37 -20.49 13.14
N GLY A 88 -15.06 -20.56 12.88
CA GLY A 88 -14.09 -21.19 13.78
C GLY A 88 -13.71 -20.35 15.00
N PHE A 89 -13.76 -19.01 14.90
CA PHE A 89 -13.30 -18.11 15.97
C PHE A 89 -14.41 -17.49 16.82
N PHE A 90 -15.64 -17.39 16.31
CA PHE A 90 -16.72 -16.67 16.99
C PHE A 90 -17.96 -17.54 17.23
N PRO A 91 -18.61 -17.42 18.41
CA PRO A 91 -19.87 -18.09 18.70
C PRO A 91 -20.98 -17.59 17.76
N ALA A 92 -21.99 -18.43 17.52
CA ALA A 92 -23.05 -18.15 16.54
C ALA A 92 -23.76 -16.79 16.75
N THR A 93 -23.87 -16.34 18.00
CA THR A 93 -24.44 -15.04 18.39
C THR A 93 -23.67 -13.84 17.86
N GLU A 94 -22.37 -13.98 17.59
CA GLU A 94 -21.47 -12.89 17.19
C GLU A 94 -21.13 -12.89 15.70
N ARG A 95 -21.25 -14.04 15.03
CA ARG A 95 -20.81 -14.24 13.63
C ARG A 95 -21.41 -13.21 12.67
N ALA A 96 -22.71 -12.92 12.79
CA ALA A 96 -23.39 -11.97 11.91
C ALA A 96 -22.87 -10.54 12.07
N ILE A 97 -22.56 -10.13 13.32
CA ILE A 97 -22.05 -8.80 13.64
C ILE A 97 -20.62 -8.65 13.12
N VAL A 98 -19.78 -9.65 13.36
CA VAL A 98 -18.38 -9.68 12.90
C VAL A 98 -18.31 -9.66 11.38
N LEU A 99 -19.12 -10.48 10.71
CA LEU A 99 -19.16 -10.55 9.25
C LEU A 99 -19.58 -9.20 8.63
N ALA A 100 -20.65 -8.58 9.15
CA ALA A 100 -21.09 -7.26 8.69
C ALA A 100 -20.04 -6.16 8.93
N ARG A 101 -19.21 -6.29 9.96
CA ARG A 101 -18.09 -5.37 10.22
C ARG A 101 -16.96 -5.58 9.21
N ILE A 102 -16.62 -6.82 8.89
CA ILE A 102 -15.55 -7.17 7.95
C ILE A 102 -15.91 -6.68 6.54
N GLU A 103 -17.13 -6.91 6.06
CA GLU A 103 -17.57 -6.46 4.73
C GLU A 103 -17.34 -4.95 4.51
N LYS A 104 -17.51 -4.14 5.56
CA LYS A 104 -17.29 -2.69 5.52
C LYS A 104 -15.83 -2.26 5.71
N SER A 105 -14.94 -3.20 6.04
CA SER A 105 -13.55 -2.94 6.40
C SER A 105 -12.55 -3.54 5.39
N VAL A 106 -13.03 -4.27 4.38
CA VAL A 106 -12.18 -4.83 3.32
C VAL A 106 -11.83 -3.74 2.31
N LEU A 107 -10.54 -3.67 1.98
CA LEU A 107 -10.01 -2.85 0.90
C LEU A 107 -9.51 -3.76 -0.22
N PHE A 108 -9.97 -3.53 -1.44
CA PHE A 108 -9.44 -4.23 -2.60
C PHE A 108 -8.19 -3.50 -3.12
N LEU A 109 -7.06 -4.20 -3.13
CA LEU A 109 -5.82 -3.73 -3.74
C LEU A 109 -5.76 -4.24 -5.17
N THR A 110 -5.95 -3.31 -6.10
CA THR A 110 -5.93 -3.54 -7.55
C THR A 110 -5.00 -2.53 -8.19
N THR A 111 -4.62 -2.74 -9.45
CA THR A 111 -3.87 -1.73 -10.22
C THR A 111 -4.56 -0.36 -10.25
N LYS A 112 -5.89 -0.30 -10.11
CA LYS A 112 -6.67 0.96 -10.08
C LYS A 112 -6.77 1.60 -8.70
N THR A 113 -6.63 0.81 -7.63
CA THR A 113 -6.88 1.24 -6.24
C THR A 113 -5.62 1.30 -5.40
N VAL A 114 -4.53 0.65 -5.81
CA VAL A 114 -3.29 0.58 -5.03
C VAL A 114 -2.72 1.97 -4.79
N GLU A 115 -2.48 2.76 -5.83
CA GLU A 115 -1.96 4.14 -5.70
C GLU A 115 -2.80 5.01 -4.74
N PRO A 116 -4.12 5.20 -4.94
CA PRO A 116 -4.90 6.07 -4.06
C PRO A 116 -4.98 5.56 -2.63
N ILE A 117 -4.83 4.25 -2.39
CA ILE A 117 -4.73 3.68 -1.04
C ILE A 117 -3.37 4.04 -0.43
N LEU A 118 -2.26 3.81 -1.13
CA LEU A 118 -0.91 4.12 -0.65
C LEU A 118 -0.75 5.60 -0.28
N ARG A 119 -1.34 6.51 -1.05
CA ARG A 119 -1.29 7.96 -0.75
C ARG A 119 -2.00 8.33 0.56
N LYS A 120 -3.04 7.58 0.94
CA LYS A 120 -3.85 7.82 2.15
C LYS A 120 -3.26 7.14 3.40
N THR A 121 -2.51 6.06 3.24
CA THR A 121 -1.91 5.30 4.34
C THR A 121 -0.60 5.92 4.85
N GLN A 122 -0.14 5.50 6.03
CA GLN A 122 1.20 5.86 6.52
C GLN A 122 2.29 5.18 5.68
N ALA A 123 3.51 5.72 5.65
CA ALA A 123 4.57 5.26 4.74
C ALA A 123 4.97 3.79 4.98
N ASN A 124 5.19 3.40 6.24
CA ASN A 124 5.48 2.02 6.63
C ASN A 124 4.36 1.05 6.22
N ILE A 125 3.10 1.38 6.51
CA ILE A 125 1.94 0.58 6.10
C ILE A 125 1.87 0.50 4.57
N SER A 126 2.18 1.59 3.87
CA SER A 126 2.19 1.62 2.41
C SER A 126 3.27 0.70 1.83
N TRP A 127 4.41 0.57 2.50
CA TRP A 127 5.46 -0.38 2.14
C TRP A 127 4.98 -1.83 2.29
N ASP A 128 4.31 -2.17 3.39
CA ASP A 128 3.72 -3.50 3.59
C ASP A 128 2.65 -3.81 2.53
N LEU A 129 1.74 -2.87 2.28
CA LEU A 129 0.69 -3.03 1.27
C LEU A 129 1.27 -3.19 -0.14
N CYS A 130 2.36 -2.49 -0.46
CA CYS A 130 3.08 -2.65 -1.72
C CYS A 130 3.64 -4.07 -1.86
N ASN A 131 4.28 -4.63 -0.83
CA ASN A 131 4.76 -6.02 -0.87
C ASN A 131 3.62 -7.03 -1.01
N ILE A 132 2.52 -6.84 -0.28
CA ILE A 132 1.33 -7.71 -0.40
C ILE A 132 0.78 -7.67 -1.83
N PHE A 133 0.66 -6.48 -2.42
CA PHE A 133 0.18 -6.32 -3.79
C PHE A 133 1.13 -6.96 -4.81
N LEU A 134 2.44 -6.73 -4.69
CA LEU A 134 3.42 -7.34 -5.59
C LEU A 134 3.36 -8.88 -5.53
N LEU A 135 3.27 -9.45 -4.34
CA LEU A 135 3.17 -10.90 -4.17
C LEU A 135 1.85 -11.45 -4.72
N SER A 136 0.73 -10.73 -4.58
CA SER A 136 -0.59 -11.19 -5.06
C SER A 136 -0.67 -11.28 -6.58
N VAL A 137 0.06 -10.44 -7.30
CA VAL A 137 0.14 -10.46 -8.78
C VAL A 137 1.30 -11.31 -9.30
N GLY A 138 2.04 -12.01 -8.42
CA GLY A 138 3.17 -12.86 -8.78
C GLY A 138 4.48 -12.12 -9.08
N ALA A 139 4.57 -10.84 -8.73
CA ALA A 139 5.78 -10.06 -8.85
C ALA A 139 6.75 -10.32 -7.68
N LYS A 140 8.01 -9.89 -7.85
CA LYS A 140 9.01 -9.95 -6.79
C LYS A 140 8.77 -8.83 -5.76
N ALA A 141 8.67 -9.19 -4.48
CA ALA A 141 8.60 -8.24 -3.36
C ALA A 141 9.80 -7.26 -3.31
N LEU A 142 9.61 -6.09 -2.70
CA LEU A 142 10.62 -5.03 -2.58
C LEU A 142 11.87 -5.50 -1.83
N SER A 143 11.66 -6.19 -0.72
CA SER A 143 12.70 -6.91 0.02
C SER A 143 12.26 -8.35 0.27
N LYS A 144 13.20 -9.21 0.68
CA LYS A 144 12.81 -10.52 1.23
C LYS A 144 12.11 -10.22 2.55
N THR A 145 10.78 -10.25 2.56
CA THR A 145 10.06 -10.60 3.77
C THR A 145 10.69 -11.90 4.27
N GLY A 146 11.26 -11.87 5.47
CA GLY A 146 11.94 -13.02 6.08
C GLY A 146 11.02 -14.23 6.18
#